data_AF-A0A3D4ZH17-F1
#
_entry.id   AF-A0A3D4ZH17-F1
#
_cell.length_a   1.000
_cell.length_b   1.000
_cell.length_c   1.000
_cell.angle_alpha   90.00
_cell.angle_beta   90.00
_cell.angle_gamma   90.00
#
_symmetry.space_group_name_H-M   'P 1'
#
loop_
_entity.id
_entity.type
_entity.pdbx_description
1 polymer ?
#
loop_
_entity_poly.entity_id
_entity_poly.type
_entity_poly.pdbx_seq_one_letter_code
_entity_poly.pdbx_strand_id
1 'polypeptide(L)'
;MKLSKPFYFSVEGETEDWYLQWLSKSINALPQAKFKSSFDCKIEKDPLSRAKGMSVLGKTEIFHIFDRESEEQVHVQQFETTLRRMKEAQGIGKTIKYSLGYSNFAFDLWMVLHKTDCTGSLSYRHQYLDPINRAYQEHFSDMDEYKKEVSVNSSPLQYK
;
A
#
# COMPACT_ATOMS: atom_id res chain seq x y z
N MET A 1 -5.14 -23.42 -16.83
CA MET A 1 -5.16 -22.85 -15.46
C MET A 1 -3.87 -22.06 -15.28
N LYS A 2 -3.93 -20.76 -14.93
CA LYS A 2 -2.71 -19.94 -14.74
C LYS A 2 -2.01 -20.37 -13.44
N LEU A 3 -0.68 -20.49 -13.46
CA LEU A 3 0.09 -20.78 -12.24
C LEU A 3 -0.07 -19.60 -11.26
N SER A 4 -0.32 -19.92 -9.98
CA SER A 4 -0.48 -18.91 -8.93
C SER A 4 0.90 -18.47 -8.42
N LYS A 5 1.11 -17.16 -8.31
CA LYS A 5 2.31 -16.58 -7.71
C LYS A 5 1.91 -15.74 -6.49
N PRO A 6 2.37 -16.12 -5.28
CA PRO A 6 2.10 -15.36 -4.07
C PRO A 6 3.03 -14.13 -3.99
N PHE A 7 2.47 -13.04 -3.50
CA PHE A 7 3.17 -11.80 -3.14
C PHE A 7 2.75 -11.42 -1.72
N TYR A 8 3.71 -11.07 -0.88
CA TYR A 8 3.45 -10.82 0.55
C TYR A 8 3.63 -9.35 0.86
N PHE A 9 2.64 -8.79 1.55
CA PHE A 9 2.62 -7.41 1.96
C PHE A 9 2.37 -7.30 3.47
N SER A 10 2.86 -6.20 4.02
CA SER A 10 2.43 -5.66 5.31
C SER A 10 2.18 -4.17 5.12
N VAL A 11 1.06 -3.69 5.63
CA VAL A 11 0.59 -2.32 5.43
C VAL A 11 0.17 -1.71 6.77
N GLU A 12 0.10 -0.38 6.83
CA GLU A 12 -0.25 0.33 8.07
C GLU A 12 -1.75 0.52 8.29
N GLY A 13 -2.54 0.54 7.21
CA GLY A 13 -3.95 0.85 7.23
C GLY A 13 -4.79 0.01 6.27
N GLU A 14 -6.10 0.23 6.35
CA GLU A 14 -7.11 -0.47 5.54
C GLU A 14 -7.09 -0.01 4.08
N THR A 15 -6.77 1.26 3.83
CA THR A 15 -6.76 1.85 2.49
C THR A 15 -5.77 1.13 1.57
N GLU A 16 -4.55 0.89 2.05
CA GLU A 16 -3.52 0.16 1.32
C GLU A 16 -3.92 -1.30 1.09
N ASP A 17 -4.56 -1.95 2.09
CA ASP A 17 -5.07 -3.30 1.95
C ASP A 17 -6.12 -3.38 0.84
N TRP A 18 -7.14 -2.52 0.89
CA TRP A 18 -8.18 -2.48 -0.15
C TRP A 18 -7.60 -2.22 -1.54
N TYR A 19 -6.65 -1.29 -1.66
CA TYR A 19 -5.97 -1.06 -2.93
C TYR A 19 -5.24 -2.30 -3.44
N LEU A 20 -4.47 -2.99 -2.60
CA LEU A 20 -3.74 -4.19 -2.99
C LEU A 20 -4.69 -5.34 -3.37
N GLN A 21 -5.80 -5.48 -2.66
CA GLN A 21 -6.85 -6.45 -3.01
C GLN A 21 -7.47 -6.13 -4.36
N TRP A 22 -7.80 -4.86 -4.61
CA TRP A 22 -8.30 -4.39 -5.89
C TRP A 22 -7.27 -4.64 -7.01
N LEU A 23 -6.01 -4.25 -6.81
CA LEU A 23 -4.94 -4.40 -7.79
C LEU A 23 -4.74 -5.87 -8.18
N SER A 24 -4.76 -6.78 -7.21
CA SER A 24 -4.69 -8.22 -7.46
C SER A 24 -5.85 -8.71 -8.32
N LYS A 25 -7.09 -8.26 -8.04
CA LYS A 25 -8.26 -8.61 -8.86
C LYS A 25 -8.14 -8.05 -10.28
N SER A 26 -7.72 -6.81 -10.41
CA SER A 26 -7.52 -6.13 -11.71
C SER A 26 -6.47 -6.84 -12.56
N ILE A 27 -5.30 -7.17 -11.99
CA ILE A 27 -4.26 -7.94 -12.69
C ILE A 27 -4.80 -9.30 -13.15
N ASN A 28 -5.57 -9.99 -12.30
CA ASN A 28 -6.11 -11.30 -12.62
C ASN A 28 -7.20 -11.27 -13.70
N ALA A 29 -7.92 -10.15 -13.84
CA ALA A 29 -8.92 -9.94 -14.88
C ALA A 29 -8.30 -9.74 -16.28
N LEU A 30 -7.02 -9.35 -16.35
CA LEU A 30 -6.33 -9.12 -17.62
C LEU A 30 -6.11 -10.44 -18.39
N PRO A 31 -6.60 -10.55 -19.65
CA PRO A 31 -6.40 -11.74 -20.47
C PRO A 31 -4.91 -12.10 -20.64
N GLN A 32 -4.06 -11.07 -20.81
CA GLN A 32 -2.61 -11.18 -21.01
C GLN A 32 -1.82 -11.57 -19.76
N ALA A 33 -2.44 -11.60 -18.58
CA ALA A 33 -1.73 -11.96 -17.35
C ALA A 33 -1.22 -13.41 -17.45
N LYS A 34 0.10 -13.60 -17.39
CA LYS A 34 0.73 -14.93 -17.51
C LYS A 34 0.52 -15.79 -16.26
N PHE A 35 0.35 -15.15 -15.11
CA PHE A 35 0.20 -15.78 -13.80
C PHE A 35 -1.03 -15.24 -13.11
N LYS A 36 -1.56 -16.03 -12.17
CA LYS A 36 -2.55 -15.53 -11.21
C LYS A 36 -1.78 -14.87 -10.06
N SER A 37 -1.98 -13.58 -9.84
CA SER A 37 -1.45 -12.89 -8.68
C SER A 37 -2.27 -13.26 -7.44
N SER A 38 -1.59 -13.68 -6.36
CA SER A 38 -2.19 -13.90 -5.05
C SER A 38 -1.51 -12.98 -4.05
N PHE A 39 -2.20 -11.97 -3.56
CA PHE A 39 -1.63 -11.01 -2.62
C PHE A 39 -2.03 -11.43 -1.21
N ASP A 40 -1.04 -11.77 -0.38
CA ASP A 40 -1.17 -11.98 1.05
C ASP A 40 -0.80 -10.66 1.74
N CYS A 41 -1.80 -9.80 1.88
CA CYS A 41 -1.70 -8.53 2.54
C CYS A 41 -2.20 -8.65 3.99
N LYS A 42 -1.46 -8.03 4.91
CA LYS A 42 -1.83 -7.97 6.33
C LYS A 42 -1.63 -6.57 6.85
N ILE A 43 -2.65 -6.02 7.52
CA ILE A 43 -2.53 -4.79 8.28
C ILE A 43 -1.72 -5.11 9.54
N GLU A 44 -0.44 -4.74 9.51
CA GLU A 44 0.55 -5.05 10.54
C GLU A 44 1.69 -4.04 10.44
N LYS A 45 1.63 -3.02 11.30
CA LYS A 45 2.59 -1.91 11.35
C LYS A 45 3.99 -2.35 11.73
N ASP A 46 4.13 -3.47 12.46
CA ASP A 46 5.42 -3.98 12.88
C ASP A 46 5.92 -5.12 11.96
N PRO A 47 6.95 -4.87 11.11
CA PRO A 47 7.55 -5.88 10.24
C PRO A 47 7.98 -7.15 10.98
N LEU A 48 8.44 -7.02 12.22
CA LEU A 48 8.89 -8.17 13.00
C LEU A 48 7.71 -9.06 13.40
N SER A 49 6.60 -8.45 13.81
CA SER A 49 5.36 -9.18 14.17
C SER A 49 4.78 -9.90 12.95
N ARG A 50 4.76 -9.25 11.78
CA ARG A 50 4.38 -9.88 10.51
C ARG A 50 5.23 -11.12 10.23
N ALA A 51 6.55 -11.00 10.33
CA ALA A 51 7.48 -12.08 10.03
C ALA A 51 7.37 -13.25 11.01
N LYS A 52 7.18 -12.98 12.30
CA LYS A 52 6.96 -14.01 13.33
C LYS A 52 5.70 -14.82 13.08
N GLY A 53 4.62 -14.18 12.63
CA GLY A 53 3.34 -14.83 12.32
C GLY A 53 3.32 -15.68 11.05
N MET A 54 4.37 -15.66 10.22
CA MET A 54 4.40 -16.44 8.97
C MET A 54 5.03 -17.82 9.13
N SER A 55 4.39 -18.83 8.56
CA SER A 55 4.99 -20.16 8.32
C SER A 55 5.62 -20.18 6.94
N VAL A 56 6.92 -19.97 6.87
CA VAL A 56 7.64 -19.82 5.60
C VAL A 56 8.42 -21.10 5.29
N LEU A 57 8.12 -21.73 4.16
CA LEU A 57 8.78 -22.97 3.72
C LEU A 57 10.00 -22.70 2.82
N GLY A 58 10.25 -21.45 2.43
CA GLY A 58 11.37 -21.08 1.57
C GLY A 58 11.59 -19.58 1.48
N LYS A 59 12.49 -19.17 0.57
CA LYS A 59 12.82 -17.75 0.35
C LYS A 59 11.57 -16.94 0.03
N THR A 60 11.28 -15.96 0.87
CA THR A 60 10.07 -15.15 0.78
C THR A 60 10.44 -13.68 0.88
N GLU A 61 9.94 -12.88 -0.05
CA GLU A 61 10.08 -11.44 -0.02
C GLU A 61 8.76 -10.82 0.46
N ILE A 62 8.84 -9.95 1.46
CA ILE A 62 7.72 -9.19 1.99
C ILE A 62 7.96 -7.73 1.66
N PHE A 63 6.96 -7.08 1.07
CA PHE A 63 6.95 -5.65 0.85
C PHE A 63 6.24 -4.97 2.02
N HIS A 64 6.97 -4.14 2.76
CA HIS A 64 6.37 -3.33 3.82
C HIS A 64 6.02 -1.97 3.24
N ILE A 65 4.73 -1.66 3.17
CA ILE A 65 4.20 -0.38 2.65
C ILE A 65 3.96 0.55 3.83
N PHE A 66 4.63 1.70 3.82
CA PHE A 66 4.66 2.67 4.91
C PHE A 66 4.57 4.10 4.38
N ASP A 67 3.84 4.97 5.07
CA ASP A 67 3.72 6.39 4.71
C ASP A 67 4.72 7.26 5.50
N ARG A 68 5.67 7.88 4.79
CA ARG A 68 6.55 8.90 5.40
C ARG A 68 5.78 10.23 5.42
N GLU A 69 4.90 10.36 6.40
CA GLU A 69 3.87 11.43 6.50
C GLU A 69 4.46 12.84 6.46
N SER A 70 5.63 13.08 7.06
CA SER A 70 6.35 14.36 6.96
C SER A 70 7.82 14.23 7.42
N GLU A 71 8.55 15.36 7.41
CA GLU A 71 9.91 15.50 7.94
C GLU A 71 9.92 15.87 9.44
N GLU A 72 8.75 15.93 10.11
CA GLU A 72 8.74 16.16 11.56
C GLU A 72 9.39 14.99 12.29
N GLN A 73 10.06 15.31 13.40
CA GLN A 73 10.91 14.37 14.12
C GLN A 73 10.20 13.07 14.50
N VAL A 74 8.90 13.15 14.84
CA VAL A 74 8.07 11.98 15.17
C VAL A 74 7.97 10.99 14.00
N HIS A 75 7.72 11.47 12.78
CA HIS A 75 7.58 10.62 11.60
C HIS A 75 8.92 10.07 11.13
N VAL A 76 10.01 10.86 11.26
CA VAL A 76 11.37 10.39 11.00
C VAL A 76 11.75 9.25 11.95
N GLN A 77 11.47 9.40 13.25
CA GLN A 77 11.75 8.35 14.24
C GLN A 77 10.91 7.08 14.02
N GLN A 78 9.64 7.23 13.63
CA GLN A 78 8.79 6.11 13.24
C GLN A 78 9.38 5.37 12.03
N PHE A 79 9.79 6.09 10.99
CA PHE A 79 10.42 5.51 9.80
C PHE A 79 11.71 4.76 10.13
N GLU A 80 12.62 5.38 10.90
CA GLU A 80 13.86 4.72 11.35
C GLU A 80 13.57 3.47 12.18
N THR A 81 12.56 3.53 13.05
CA THR A 81 12.11 2.37 13.82
C THR A 81 11.62 1.26 12.89
N THR A 82 10.79 1.57 11.91
CA THR A 82 10.30 0.60 10.91
C THR A 82 11.48 -0.07 10.18
N LEU A 83 12.47 0.70 9.70
CA LEU A 83 13.66 0.15 9.04
C LEU A 83 14.45 -0.80 9.95
N ARG A 84 14.62 -0.43 11.22
CA ARG A 84 15.27 -1.28 12.22
C ARG A 84 14.49 -2.57 12.42
N ARG A 85 13.17 -2.50 12.54
CA ARG A 85 12.29 -3.69 12.69
C ARG A 85 12.31 -4.59 11.46
N MET A 86 12.39 -4.04 10.26
CA MET A 86 12.60 -4.82 9.02
C MET A 86 13.93 -5.58 9.07
N LYS A 87 15.01 -4.92 9.52
CA LYS A 87 16.32 -5.55 9.67
C LYS A 87 16.30 -6.66 10.72
N GLU A 88 15.68 -6.43 11.87
CA GLU A 88 15.46 -7.45 12.92
C GLU A 88 14.67 -8.64 12.35
N ALA A 89 13.63 -8.38 11.57
CA ALA A 89 12.79 -9.42 10.97
C ALA A 89 13.55 -10.31 9.98
N GLN A 90 14.52 -9.76 9.23
CA GLN A 90 15.40 -10.57 8.38
C GLN A 90 16.42 -11.40 9.19
N GLY A 91 16.67 -11.03 10.45
CA GLY A 91 17.59 -11.71 11.36
C GLY A 91 17.00 -12.91 12.09
N ILE A 92 15.69 -13.18 12.02
CA ILE A 92 15.02 -14.23 12.81
C ILE A 92 15.23 -15.66 12.27
N GLY A 93 16.14 -15.86 11.32
CA GLY A 93 16.49 -17.18 10.76
C GLY A 93 15.47 -17.75 9.76
N LYS A 94 14.31 -17.10 9.58
CA LYS A 94 13.42 -17.36 8.44
C LYS A 94 14.09 -16.79 7.19
N THR A 95 14.02 -17.46 6.05
CA THR A 95 14.54 -16.97 4.76
C THR A 95 13.66 -15.83 4.18
N ILE A 96 13.33 -14.86 5.03
CA ILE A 96 12.53 -13.69 4.72
C ILE A 96 13.48 -12.55 4.33
N LYS A 97 13.16 -11.91 3.21
CA LYS A 97 13.71 -10.61 2.82
C LYS A 97 12.61 -9.56 2.97
N TYR A 98 12.94 -8.42 3.56
CA TYR A 98 12.07 -7.26 3.59
C TYR A 98 12.50 -6.25 2.54
N SER A 99 11.54 -5.82 1.74
CA SER A 99 11.70 -4.75 0.76
C SER A 99 10.80 -3.60 1.15
N LEU A 100 11.35 -2.39 1.15
CA LEU A 100 10.63 -1.18 1.53
C LEU A 100 9.82 -0.68 0.33
N GLY A 101 8.51 -0.52 0.50
CA GLY A 101 7.67 0.31 -0.34
C GLY A 101 7.25 1.51 0.49
N TYR A 102 7.58 2.72 0.06
CA TYR A 102 7.15 3.91 0.78
C TYR A 102 6.65 4.94 -0.21
N SER A 103 5.62 5.68 0.19
CA SER A 103 5.22 6.88 -0.51
C SER A 103 5.96 8.05 0.12
N ASN A 104 6.58 8.89 -0.71
CA ASN A 104 6.98 10.22 -0.26
C ASN A 104 5.68 10.98 -0.10
N PHE A 105 5.28 11.23 1.15
CA PHE A 105 4.14 12.04 1.57
C PHE A 105 2.86 11.29 2.00
N ALA A 106 2.17 10.57 1.10
CA ALA A 106 1.01 9.73 1.47
C ALA A 106 0.63 8.77 0.33
N PHE A 107 0.02 7.64 0.69
CA PHE A 107 -0.58 6.72 -0.28
C PHE A 107 -1.62 7.41 -1.19
N ASP A 108 -2.23 8.49 -0.71
CA ASP A 108 -3.17 9.36 -1.43
C ASP A 108 -2.57 9.92 -2.75
N LEU A 109 -1.28 10.28 -2.77
CA LEU A 109 -0.60 10.76 -3.98
C LEU A 109 -0.54 9.67 -5.06
N TRP A 110 -0.28 8.41 -4.66
CA TRP A 110 -0.26 7.29 -5.59
C TRP A 110 -1.62 7.09 -6.28
N MET A 111 -2.71 7.28 -5.52
CA MET A 111 -4.07 7.18 -6.05
C MET A 111 -4.38 8.28 -7.09
N VAL A 112 -3.87 9.49 -6.87
CA VAL A 112 -4.02 10.60 -7.82
C VAL A 112 -3.18 10.35 -9.07
N LEU A 113 -1.89 10.02 -8.91
CA LEU A 113 -0.96 9.77 -10.03
C LEU A 113 -1.38 8.59 -10.92
N HIS A 114 -2.14 7.63 -10.38
CA HIS A 114 -2.68 6.54 -11.19
C HIS A 114 -3.74 7.01 -12.21
N LYS A 115 -4.40 8.15 -11.96
CA LYS A 115 -5.59 8.59 -12.69
C LYS A 115 -5.43 9.93 -13.40
N THR A 116 -4.52 10.78 -12.93
CA THR A 116 -4.29 12.11 -13.50
C THR A 116 -2.84 12.54 -13.34
N ASP A 117 -2.41 13.44 -14.21
CA ASP A 117 -1.16 14.16 -14.04
C ASP A 117 -1.24 15.03 -12.77
N CYS A 118 -0.34 14.76 -11.81
CA CYS A 118 -0.19 15.55 -10.59
C CYS A 118 1.22 16.14 -10.54
N THR A 119 1.48 17.12 -11.41
CA THR A 119 2.80 17.74 -11.59
C THR A 119 3.08 18.92 -10.65
N GLY A 120 2.07 19.35 -9.88
CA GLY A 120 2.21 20.42 -8.89
C GLY A 120 2.85 19.94 -7.59
N SER A 121 3.60 20.82 -6.93
CA SER A 121 4.07 20.58 -5.56
C SER A 121 2.92 20.77 -4.58
N LEU A 122 2.64 19.76 -3.77
CA LEU A 122 1.71 19.83 -2.65
C LEU A 122 2.50 19.68 -1.36
N SER A 123 2.25 20.58 -0.41
CA SER A 123 2.99 20.69 0.85
C SER A 123 2.23 20.10 2.03
N TYR A 124 0.93 19.83 1.89
CA TYR A 124 0.09 19.30 2.94
C TYR A 124 -0.90 18.24 2.42
N ARG A 125 -1.22 17.26 3.27
CA ARG A 125 -2.03 16.09 2.89
C ARG A 125 -3.45 16.46 2.44
N HIS A 126 -4.07 17.44 3.09
CA HIS A 126 -5.42 17.88 2.73
C HIS A 126 -5.50 18.43 1.30
N GLN A 127 -4.38 18.87 0.72
CA GLN A 127 -4.35 19.40 -0.64
C GLN A 127 -4.52 18.32 -1.71
N TYR A 128 -4.43 17.03 -1.35
CA TYR A 128 -4.76 15.93 -2.26
C TYR A 128 -6.26 15.78 -2.48
N LEU A 129 -7.12 16.35 -1.62
CA LEU A 129 -8.57 16.20 -1.72
C LEU A 129 -9.12 16.71 -3.05
N ASP A 130 -8.65 17.89 -3.51
CA ASP A 130 -9.09 18.47 -4.78
C ASP A 130 -8.68 17.62 -6.00
N PRO A 131 -7.39 17.21 -6.16
CA PRO A 131 -7.01 16.24 -7.17
C PRO A 131 -7.78 14.92 -7.09
N ILE A 132 -8.04 14.38 -5.89
CA ILE A 132 -8.82 13.16 -5.68
C ILE A 132 -10.25 13.36 -6.20
N ASN A 133 -10.96 14.37 -5.70
CA ASN A 133 -12.34 14.67 -6.12
C ASN A 133 -12.44 14.84 -7.63
N ARG A 134 -11.49 15.55 -8.27
CA ARG A 134 -11.44 15.67 -9.73
C ARG A 134 -11.17 14.35 -10.44
N ALA A 135 -10.21 13.58 -9.97
CA ALA A 135 -9.85 12.31 -10.58
C ALA A 135 -11.01 11.31 -10.47
N TYR A 136 -11.69 11.25 -9.33
CA TYR A 136 -12.78 10.31 -9.07
C TYR A 136 -14.18 10.83 -9.43
N GLN A 137 -14.32 12.11 -9.79
CA GLN A 137 -15.61 12.78 -10.00
C GLN A 137 -16.50 12.71 -8.76
N GLU A 138 -15.87 12.89 -7.60
CA GLU A 138 -16.50 12.82 -6.27
C GLU A 138 -16.47 14.20 -5.58
N HIS A 139 -17.15 14.30 -4.44
CA HIS A 139 -17.25 15.52 -3.63
C HIS A 139 -17.02 15.25 -2.14
N PHE A 140 -15.94 14.55 -1.80
CA PHE A 140 -15.54 14.34 -0.41
C PHE A 140 -15.28 15.69 0.28
N SER A 141 -15.79 15.85 1.50
CA SER A 141 -15.62 17.04 2.34
C SER A 141 -14.23 17.16 2.93
N ASP A 142 -13.59 16.02 3.18
CA ASP A 142 -12.27 15.93 3.80
C ASP A 142 -11.59 14.58 3.51
N MET A 143 -10.32 14.46 3.91
CA MET A 143 -9.53 13.25 3.71
C MET A 143 -10.03 12.06 4.54
N ASP A 144 -10.70 12.30 5.67
CA ASP A 144 -11.21 11.22 6.52
C ASP A 144 -12.45 10.57 5.89
N GLU A 145 -13.29 11.36 5.22
CA GLU A 145 -14.39 10.86 4.40
C GLU A 145 -13.87 10.04 3.21
N TYR A 146 -12.87 10.54 2.49
CA TYR A 146 -12.26 9.83 1.37
C TYR A 146 -11.67 8.47 1.78
N LYS A 147 -11.14 8.34 3.00
CA LYS A 147 -10.48 7.11 3.46
C LYS A 147 -11.42 6.01 3.95
N LYS A 148 -12.74 6.24 3.95
CA LYS A 148 -13.71 5.21 4.35
C LYS A 148 -13.82 4.11 3.29
N GLU A 149 -14.14 2.89 3.74
CA GLU A 149 -14.29 1.71 2.87
C GLU A 149 -15.22 1.98 1.69
N VAL A 150 -16.34 2.66 1.94
CA VAL A 150 -17.31 3.01 0.91
C VAL A 150 -16.64 3.90 -0.15
N SER A 151 -15.80 4.85 0.21
CA SER A 151 -15.15 5.75 -0.74
C SER A 151 -14.16 5.00 -1.65
N VAL A 152 -13.43 4.02 -1.12
CA VAL A 152 -12.50 3.17 -1.90
C VAL A 152 -13.25 2.11 -2.71
N ASN A 153 -14.40 1.62 -2.21
CA ASN A 153 -15.30 0.67 -2.89
C ASN A 153 -16.35 1.34 -3.81
N SER A 154 -16.51 2.66 -3.75
CA SER A 154 -17.25 3.52 -4.70
C SER A 154 -16.30 4.15 -5.74
N SER A 155 -15.05 4.41 -5.36
CA SER A 155 -13.93 4.78 -6.25
C SER A 155 -13.23 3.63 -7.01
N PRO A 156 -13.58 2.33 -6.96
CA PRO A 156 -12.92 1.33 -7.76
C PRO A 156 -13.57 1.45 -9.14
N LEU A 157 -13.17 2.52 -9.83
CA LEU A 157 -12.94 2.49 -11.25
C LEU A 157 -14.15 1.93 -11.97
N GLN A 158 -15.22 2.75 -12.02
CA GLN A 158 -16.22 2.61 -13.05
C GLN A 158 -15.52 2.79 -14.42
N TYR A 159 -14.87 1.74 -14.89
CA TYR A 159 -14.45 1.61 -16.26
C TYR A 159 -15.64 1.05 -17.05
N LYS A 160 -16.30 1.95 -17.76
CA LYS A 160 -16.59 1.69 -19.18
C LYS A 160 -15.44 2.25 -20.00
#